data_AF-A0A3B1CJ44-F1
#
_entry.id   AF-A0A3B1CJ44-F1
#
_cell.length_a   1.000
_cell.length_b   1.000
_cell.length_c   1.000
_cell.angle_alpha   90.00
_cell.angle_beta   90.00
_cell.angle_gamma   90.00
#
_symmetry.space_group_name_H-M   'P 1'
#
loop_
_entity.id
_entity.type
_entity.pdbx_description
1 polymer ?
#
loop_
_entity_poly.entity_id
_entity_poly.type
_entity_poly.pdbx_seq_one_letter_code
_entity_poly.pdbx_strand_id
1 'polypeptide(L)'
;QSGRVTASSGSTSHTLVVYKTGADPAGMGYVYSEPAGISCPGACSATFADGTEVSLYAKNTNGMEFFRWEGDCADVQRASPCVLTMDGYKEVPVRFYPPQPRLTLLKLDPITGIGEPVPFSENTIEFTSDMFEGDCATTTIILHNNSNRSLDVGTMGGLDPLESPFAITDDTCSDTTLSFQSDCTMKIEYCPADDGSYTDTFDCPTSDPNFPTQTVEVTGGN
;
A
#
# COMPACT_ATOMS: atom_id res chain seq x y z
N GLN A 1 -62.56 5.15 -21.81
CA GLN A 1 -61.17 4.69 -22.02
C GLN A 1 -60.28 5.54 -21.13
N SER A 2 -59.84 5.01 -19.99
CA SER A 2 -58.90 5.72 -19.10
C SER A 2 -57.49 5.33 -19.54
N GLY A 3 -56.79 6.27 -20.17
CA GLY A 3 -55.42 6.09 -20.65
C GLY A 3 -54.47 5.96 -19.47
N ARG A 4 -53.80 4.82 -19.37
CA ARG A 4 -52.71 4.58 -18.43
C ARG A 4 -51.49 5.37 -18.90
N VAL A 5 -51.16 6.46 -18.21
CA VAL A 5 -49.86 7.12 -18.38
C VAL A 5 -48.80 6.21 -17.76
N THR A 6 -48.09 5.47 -18.59
CA THR A 6 -46.82 4.85 -18.20
C THR A 6 -45.75 5.93 -18.26
N ALA A 7 -45.42 6.52 -17.10
CA ALA A 7 -44.19 7.28 -16.95
C ALA A 7 -43.01 6.30 -17.11
N SER A 8 -42.26 6.40 -18.21
CA SER A 8 -40.95 5.77 -18.30
C SER A 8 -39.99 6.61 -17.47
N SER A 9 -39.85 6.27 -16.19
CA SER A 9 -38.73 6.76 -15.39
C SER A 9 -37.46 6.19 -16.04
N GLY A 10 -36.78 6.99 -16.85
CA GLY A 10 -35.43 6.67 -17.28
C GLY A 10 -34.55 6.66 -16.04
N SER A 11 -34.20 5.47 -15.55
CA SER A 11 -33.27 5.33 -14.45
C SER A 11 -31.88 5.71 -14.96
N THR A 12 -31.38 6.88 -14.56
CA THR A 12 -29.98 7.25 -14.76
C THR A 12 -29.11 6.26 -13.97
N SER A 13 -27.98 5.85 -14.55
CA SER A 13 -27.05 4.93 -13.93
C SER A 13 -25.62 5.33 -14.23
N HIS A 14 -24.71 4.94 -13.34
CA HIS A 14 -23.30 5.27 -13.42
C HIS A 14 -22.42 4.04 -13.30
N THR A 15 -21.26 4.09 -13.93
CA THR A 15 -20.28 3.00 -13.92
C THR A 15 -19.27 3.21 -12.81
N LEU A 16 -19.04 2.15 -12.04
CA LEU A 16 -17.92 2.00 -11.12
C LEU A 16 -16.89 1.07 -11.75
N VAL A 17 -15.62 1.46 -11.73
CA VAL A 17 -14.49 0.62 -12.16
C VAL A 17 -13.51 0.46 -11.01
N VAL A 18 -13.04 -0.78 -10.82
CA VAL A 18 -12.06 -1.15 -9.80
C VAL A 18 -10.79 -1.64 -10.48
N TYR A 19 -9.67 -1.00 -10.20
CA TYR A 19 -8.35 -1.42 -10.67
C TYR A 19 -7.59 -2.08 -9.53
N LYS A 20 -6.94 -3.22 -9.77
CA LYS A 20 -6.01 -3.80 -8.78
C LYS A 20 -4.59 -3.40 -9.15
N THR A 21 -3.87 -2.79 -8.22
CA THR A 21 -2.50 -2.27 -8.38
C THR A 21 -1.61 -2.81 -7.25
N GLY A 22 -0.29 -2.62 -7.32
CA GLY A 22 0.67 -3.13 -6.31
C GLY A 22 2.00 -3.62 -6.89
N ALA A 23 2.81 -4.30 -6.07
CA ALA A 23 4.07 -4.94 -6.50
C ALA A 23 3.83 -6.26 -7.24
N ASP A 24 4.83 -6.70 -8.02
CA ASP A 24 4.78 -7.89 -8.87
C ASP A 24 4.58 -9.20 -8.07
N PRO A 25 3.69 -10.11 -8.51
CA PRO A 25 2.72 -9.91 -9.58
C PRO A 25 1.46 -9.25 -9.02
N ALA A 26 1.31 -7.95 -9.34
CA ALA A 26 0.14 -7.16 -9.00
C ALA A 26 -1.09 -7.83 -9.62
N GLY A 27 -1.88 -8.53 -8.80
CA GLY A 27 -2.83 -9.45 -9.41
C GLY A 27 -3.68 -10.30 -8.51
N MET A 28 -3.31 -10.54 -7.25
CA MET A 28 -3.90 -11.67 -6.53
C MET A 28 -4.79 -11.39 -5.31
N GLY A 29 -5.11 -10.13 -4.99
CA GLY A 29 -6.14 -9.75 -4.02
C GLY A 29 -7.58 -9.85 -4.57
N TYR A 30 -8.59 -9.88 -3.67
CA TYR A 30 -10.01 -9.95 -4.05
C TYR A 30 -10.78 -8.71 -3.58
N VAL A 31 -11.61 -8.14 -4.46
CA VAL A 31 -12.47 -6.98 -4.15
C VAL A 31 -13.90 -7.28 -4.56
N TYR A 32 -14.87 -6.98 -3.69
CA TYR A 32 -16.29 -7.16 -3.97
C TYR A 32 -17.13 -5.98 -3.46
N SER A 33 -18.37 -5.86 -3.96
CA SER A 33 -19.29 -4.78 -3.58
C SER A 33 -20.61 -5.24 -2.98
N GLU A 34 -21.24 -4.35 -2.21
CA GLU A 34 -22.65 -4.39 -1.82
C GLU A 34 -23.32 -3.05 -2.16
N PRO A 35 -24.39 -2.99 -2.99
CA PRO A 35 -25.01 -4.09 -3.72
C PRO A 35 -24.04 -4.85 -4.64
N ALA A 36 -24.36 -6.12 -4.91
CA ALA A 36 -23.51 -6.98 -5.73
C ALA A 36 -23.37 -6.42 -7.15
N GLY A 37 -22.12 -6.37 -7.63
CA GLY A 37 -21.80 -5.91 -8.98
C GLY A 37 -20.29 -6.02 -9.26
N ILE A 38 -19.46 -5.73 -8.26
CA ILE A 38 -18.02 -5.93 -8.30
C ILE A 38 -17.65 -7.28 -7.65
N SER A 39 -16.75 -8.01 -8.30
CA SER A 39 -16.12 -9.27 -7.85
C SER A 39 -14.77 -9.44 -8.56
N CYS A 40 -13.83 -8.53 -8.32
CA CYS A 40 -12.48 -8.56 -8.88
C CYS A 40 -11.64 -9.69 -8.26
N PRO A 41 -10.92 -10.50 -9.06
CA PRO A 41 -10.50 -10.25 -10.44
C PRO A 41 -11.50 -10.62 -11.56
N GLY A 42 -12.68 -11.16 -11.24
CA GLY A 42 -13.67 -11.57 -12.26
C GLY A 42 -14.40 -10.38 -12.90
N ALA A 43 -15.26 -9.71 -12.14
CA ALA A 43 -16.04 -8.57 -12.60
C ALA A 43 -15.53 -7.29 -11.92
N CYS A 44 -14.71 -6.51 -12.62
CA CYS A 44 -14.10 -5.28 -12.09
C CYS A 44 -14.79 -3.99 -12.53
N SER A 45 -15.92 -4.11 -13.23
CA SER A 45 -16.74 -2.98 -13.61
C SER A 45 -18.20 -3.36 -13.50
N ALA A 46 -19.00 -2.46 -12.96
CA ALA A 46 -20.45 -2.62 -12.85
C ALA A 46 -21.15 -1.27 -12.92
N THR A 47 -22.42 -1.31 -13.31
CA THR A 47 -23.28 -0.13 -13.39
C THR A 47 -24.34 -0.19 -12.31
N PHE A 48 -24.46 0.90 -11.56
CA PHE A 48 -25.42 1.07 -10.46
C PHE A 48 -26.34 2.25 -10.75
N ALA A 49 -27.55 2.26 -10.19
CA ALA A 49 -28.48 3.38 -10.37
C ALA A 49 -27.92 4.66 -9.72
N ASP A 50 -28.26 5.81 -10.27
CA ASP A 50 -27.95 7.11 -9.68
C ASP A 50 -28.42 7.20 -8.22
N GLY A 51 -27.55 7.71 -7.35
CA GLY A 51 -27.76 7.79 -5.91
C GLY A 51 -27.60 6.47 -5.15
N THR A 52 -27.27 5.35 -5.81
CA THR A 52 -27.02 4.08 -5.09
C THR A 52 -25.77 4.22 -4.23
N GLU A 53 -25.88 3.84 -2.96
CA GLU A 53 -24.72 3.67 -2.10
C GLU A 53 -24.08 2.29 -2.34
N VAL A 54 -22.79 2.26 -2.66
CA VAL A 54 -22.01 1.05 -2.95
C VAL A 54 -20.87 0.96 -1.95
N SER A 55 -20.84 -0.13 -1.18
CA SER A 55 -19.75 -0.48 -0.27
C SER A 55 -18.81 -1.47 -0.94
N LEU A 56 -17.54 -1.11 -1.09
CA LEU A 56 -16.45 -1.97 -1.57
C LEU A 56 -15.67 -2.55 -0.40
N TYR A 57 -15.35 -3.85 -0.52
CA TYR A 57 -14.59 -4.61 0.46
C TYR A 57 -13.41 -5.29 -0.21
N ALA A 58 -12.25 -5.26 0.44
CA ALA A 58 -11.05 -5.96 0.00
C ALA A 58 -10.75 -7.16 0.91
N LYS A 59 -10.27 -8.25 0.31
CA LYS A 59 -9.88 -9.49 1.01
C LYS A 59 -8.45 -9.88 0.64
N ASN A 60 -7.70 -10.30 1.65
CA ASN A 60 -6.37 -10.87 1.50
C ASN A 60 -6.50 -12.26 0.86
N THR A 61 -5.86 -12.47 -0.27
CA THR A 61 -5.89 -13.74 -1.02
C THR A 61 -4.56 -13.97 -1.69
N ASN A 62 -4.20 -15.25 -1.91
CA ASN A 62 -3.00 -15.66 -2.65
C ASN A 62 -1.69 -15.06 -2.12
N GLY A 63 -1.54 -14.99 -0.79
CA GLY A 63 -0.36 -14.41 -0.17
C GLY A 63 -0.21 -12.90 -0.43
N MET A 64 -1.29 -12.19 -0.79
CA MET A 64 -1.33 -10.74 -0.89
C MET A 64 -2.26 -10.17 0.18
N GLU A 65 -1.89 -9.05 0.76
CA GLU A 65 -2.72 -8.31 1.70
C GLU A 65 -3.19 -6.99 1.13
N PHE A 66 -4.42 -6.62 1.49
CA PHE A 66 -4.98 -5.32 1.18
C PHE A 66 -4.14 -4.22 1.84
N PHE A 67 -3.70 -3.27 1.02
CA PHE A 67 -2.93 -2.13 1.45
C PHE A 67 -3.83 -0.91 1.63
N ARG A 68 -4.46 -0.44 0.55
CA ARG A 68 -5.34 0.74 0.59
C ARG A 68 -6.24 0.87 -0.62
N TRP A 69 -7.25 1.71 -0.46
CA TRP A 69 -8.04 2.25 -1.54
C TRP A 69 -7.38 3.52 -2.11
N GLU A 70 -7.62 3.79 -3.38
CA GLU A 70 -7.19 5.00 -4.09
C GLU A 70 -8.35 5.59 -4.90
N GLY A 71 -8.10 6.66 -5.66
CA GLY A 71 -9.11 7.28 -6.52
C GLY A 71 -10.26 7.86 -5.70
N ASP A 72 -11.49 7.55 -6.08
CA ASP A 72 -12.72 7.98 -5.37
C ASP A 72 -12.79 7.51 -3.91
N CYS A 73 -11.90 6.60 -3.51
CA CYS A 73 -11.80 6.05 -2.16
C CYS A 73 -10.50 6.43 -1.43
N ALA A 74 -9.72 7.38 -1.94
CA ALA A 74 -8.38 7.66 -1.41
C ALA A 74 -8.32 8.08 0.07
N ASP A 75 -9.39 8.69 0.59
CA ASP A 75 -9.47 9.15 1.98
C ASP A 75 -10.00 8.08 2.96
N VAL A 76 -10.32 6.88 2.45
CA VAL A 76 -10.87 5.79 3.27
C VAL A 76 -9.76 5.11 4.07
N GLN A 77 -9.96 4.97 5.38
CA GLN A 77 -9.02 4.29 6.24
C GLN A 77 -8.90 2.80 5.87
N ARG A 78 -7.69 2.24 5.95
CA ARG A 78 -7.40 0.84 5.60
C ARG A 78 -8.31 -0.21 6.28
N ALA A 79 -8.74 0.02 7.50
CA ALA A 79 -9.60 -0.91 8.23
C ALA A 79 -11.09 -0.81 7.82
N SER A 80 -11.45 0.13 6.96
CA SER A 80 -12.83 0.44 6.60
C SER A 80 -13.14 0.05 5.14
N PRO A 81 -14.38 -0.40 4.86
CA PRO A 81 -14.85 -0.53 3.49
C PRO A 81 -14.91 0.86 2.83
N CYS A 82 -14.70 0.92 1.52
CA CYS A 82 -14.95 2.16 0.80
C CYS A 82 -16.44 2.28 0.48
N VAL A 83 -17.09 3.30 1.02
CA VAL A 83 -18.51 3.59 0.77
C VAL A 83 -18.61 4.75 -0.22
N LEU A 84 -19.23 4.52 -1.36
CA LEU A 84 -19.41 5.49 -2.44
C LEU A 84 -20.90 5.74 -2.68
N THR A 85 -21.28 7.00 -2.93
CA THR A 85 -22.54 7.31 -3.59
C THR A 85 -22.32 7.37 -5.09
N MET A 86 -23.09 6.61 -5.86
CA MET A 86 -23.01 6.58 -7.31
C MET A 86 -23.76 7.77 -7.90
N ASP A 87 -23.08 8.92 -7.97
CA ASP A 87 -23.56 10.20 -8.51
C ASP A 87 -22.86 10.60 -9.83
N GLY A 88 -21.98 9.74 -10.31
CA GLY A 88 -21.15 9.92 -11.49
C GLY A 88 -20.31 8.67 -11.75
N TYR A 89 -19.48 8.73 -12.80
CA TYR A 89 -18.45 7.72 -13.02
C TYR A 89 -17.49 7.69 -11.82
N LYS A 90 -17.18 6.50 -11.32
CA LYS A 90 -16.26 6.29 -10.20
C LYS A 90 -15.15 5.33 -10.59
N GLU A 91 -13.94 5.61 -10.13
CA GLU A 91 -12.74 4.83 -10.34
C GLU A 91 -12.01 4.60 -9.00
N VAL A 92 -11.79 3.33 -8.68
CA VAL A 92 -11.19 2.91 -7.42
C VAL A 92 -10.02 1.95 -7.69
N PRO A 93 -8.80 2.47 -7.81
CA PRO A 93 -7.62 1.62 -7.72
C PRO A 93 -7.46 1.07 -6.30
N VAL A 94 -6.96 -0.15 -6.18
CA VAL A 94 -6.85 -0.92 -4.94
C VAL A 94 -5.50 -1.57 -4.89
N ARG A 95 -4.67 -1.18 -3.92
CA ARG A 95 -3.31 -1.70 -3.78
C ARG A 95 -3.26 -2.95 -2.91
N PHE A 96 -2.48 -3.92 -3.37
CA PHE A 96 -2.14 -5.14 -2.63
C PHE A 96 -0.63 -5.38 -2.63
N TYR A 97 -0.09 -5.91 -1.53
CA TYR A 97 1.32 -6.28 -1.39
C TYR A 97 1.48 -7.65 -0.70
N PRO A 98 2.58 -8.39 -0.92
CA PRO A 98 2.88 -9.59 -0.14
C PRO A 98 3.10 -9.27 1.36
N PRO A 99 2.92 -10.24 2.28
CA PRO A 99 3.02 -10.06 3.73
C PRO A 99 4.44 -9.96 4.32
N GLN A 100 5.48 -9.66 3.53
CA GLN A 100 6.90 -9.62 4.00
C GLN A 100 7.36 -8.18 4.38
N PRO A 101 8.46 -8.02 5.16
CA PRO A 101 8.55 -7.03 6.24
C PRO A 101 8.26 -5.63 5.74
N ARG A 102 7.20 -5.05 6.28
CA ARG A 102 6.72 -3.73 5.90
C ARG A 102 7.21 -2.72 6.91
N LEU A 103 8.11 -1.85 6.50
CA LEU A 103 8.30 -0.58 7.19
C LEU A 103 7.08 0.30 6.93
N THR A 104 6.03 0.10 7.73
CA THR A 104 4.88 1.01 7.72
C THR A 104 5.29 2.26 8.48
N LEU A 105 5.83 3.25 7.75
CA LEU A 105 6.06 4.57 8.30
C LEU A 105 4.71 5.25 8.58
N LEU A 106 4.71 5.95 9.71
CA LEU A 106 3.60 6.34 10.54
C LEU A 106 2.43 7.08 9.85
N LYS A 107 1.23 6.90 10.42
CA LYS A 107 0.03 7.73 10.20
C LYS A 107 0.08 8.99 11.07
N LEU A 108 0.17 10.19 10.48
CA LEU A 108 -0.13 11.41 11.24
C LEU A 108 -1.64 11.54 11.44
N ASP A 109 -2.05 11.93 12.65
CA ASP A 109 -3.45 12.19 12.98
C ASP A 109 -3.95 13.42 12.19
N PRO A 110 -5.08 13.29 11.46
CA PRO A 110 -5.56 14.35 10.57
C PRO A 110 -6.12 15.59 11.29
N ILE A 111 -6.34 15.56 12.61
CA ILE A 111 -6.93 16.65 13.41
C ILE A 111 -5.85 17.37 14.23
N THR A 112 -4.86 16.64 14.77
CA THR A 112 -3.87 17.23 15.69
C THR A 112 -2.52 17.53 15.03
N GLY A 113 -2.21 16.89 13.89
CA GLY A 113 -0.87 16.92 13.30
C GLY A 113 0.18 16.16 14.13
N ILE A 114 -0.28 15.36 15.10
CA ILE A 114 0.55 14.50 15.97
C ILE A 114 -0.04 13.09 15.82
N GLY A 115 0.63 12.22 15.07
CA GLY A 115 0.22 10.82 14.94
C GLY A 115 0.33 10.10 16.28
N GLU A 116 -0.65 9.24 16.60
CA GLU A 116 -0.36 8.18 17.55
C GLU A 116 0.77 7.32 16.97
N PRO A 117 1.82 7.00 17.75
CA PRO A 117 2.83 6.05 17.33
C PRO A 117 2.12 4.72 17.02
N VAL A 118 1.97 4.36 15.75
CA VAL A 118 2.04 2.96 15.35
C VAL A 118 3.53 2.69 15.43
N PRO A 119 4.04 2.09 16.52
CA PRO A 119 5.40 1.60 16.48
C PRO A 119 5.53 0.74 15.22
N PHE A 120 6.66 0.85 14.54
CA PHE A 120 7.12 -0.26 13.72
C PHE A 120 7.07 -1.47 14.66
N SER A 121 6.05 -2.32 14.55
CA SER A 121 6.03 -3.52 15.39
C SER A 121 7.24 -4.38 15.04
N GLU A 122 7.80 -4.19 13.83
CA GLU A 122 9.03 -4.76 13.34
C GLU A 122 9.76 -3.69 12.51
N ASN A 123 10.80 -3.08 13.09
CA ASN A 123 11.75 -2.22 12.37
C ASN A 123 12.88 -3.04 11.75
N THR A 124 12.61 -4.33 11.55
CA THR A 124 13.54 -5.38 11.17
C THR A 124 13.08 -5.98 9.86
N ILE A 125 14.02 -6.16 8.95
CA ILE A 125 13.83 -6.81 7.66
C ILE A 125 14.56 -8.14 7.73
N GLU A 126 13.83 -9.24 7.69
CA GLU A 126 14.40 -10.58 7.86
C GLU A 126 14.43 -11.37 6.53
N PHE A 127 15.61 -11.83 6.14
CA PHE A 127 15.84 -12.81 5.08
C PHE A 127 16.03 -14.19 5.73
N THR A 128 14.93 -14.83 6.18
CA THR A 128 14.93 -16.09 6.96
C THR A 128 14.73 -17.37 6.15
N SER A 129 14.64 -17.29 4.82
CA SER A 129 14.62 -18.49 3.98
C SER A 129 16.02 -19.08 3.89
N ASP A 130 16.14 -20.43 3.93
CA ASP A 130 17.38 -21.22 3.77
C ASP A 130 18.23 -20.74 2.57
N MET A 131 18.99 -19.66 2.76
CA MET A 131 19.80 -19.01 1.75
C MET A 131 21.20 -19.59 1.83
N PHE A 132 21.68 -20.11 0.72
CA PHE A 132 23.00 -20.72 0.64
C PHE A 132 24.04 -19.72 0.14
N GLU A 133 25.31 -19.99 0.45
CA GLU A 133 26.46 -19.30 -0.15
C GLU A 133 26.27 -19.05 -1.65
N GLY A 134 26.36 -17.77 -2.07
CA GLY A 134 26.29 -17.38 -3.47
C GLY A 134 24.89 -17.21 -4.05
N ASP A 135 23.83 -17.48 -3.28
CA ASP A 135 22.46 -17.10 -3.64
C ASP A 135 22.17 -15.65 -3.25
N CYS A 136 21.24 -15.02 -3.97
CA CYS A 136 20.77 -13.66 -3.69
C CYS A 136 19.26 -13.64 -3.53
N ALA A 137 18.77 -12.89 -2.55
CA ALA A 137 17.35 -12.60 -2.37
C ALA A 137 17.13 -11.09 -2.36
N THR A 138 15.96 -10.67 -2.83
CA THR A 138 15.55 -9.27 -2.80
C THR A 138 14.19 -9.14 -2.15
N THR A 139 14.02 -8.06 -1.39
CA THR A 139 12.72 -7.66 -0.83
C THR A 139 12.43 -6.21 -1.19
N THR A 140 11.16 -5.88 -1.41
CA THR A 140 10.73 -4.51 -1.69
C THR A 140 10.10 -3.93 -0.43
N ILE A 141 10.68 -2.82 0.02
CA ILE A 141 10.21 -2.03 1.14
C ILE A 141 9.43 -0.84 0.58
N ILE A 142 8.26 -0.57 1.16
CA ILE A 142 7.37 0.52 0.75
C ILE A 142 7.29 1.51 1.88
N LEU A 143 7.71 2.74 1.61
CA LEU A 143 7.52 3.87 2.49
C LEU A 143 6.27 4.63 2.04
N HIS A 144 5.25 4.65 2.89
CA HIS A 144 3.97 5.29 2.60
C HIS A 144 3.73 6.49 3.52
N ASN A 145 3.41 7.63 2.92
CA ASN A 145 3.01 8.80 3.66
C ASN A 145 1.50 8.79 3.95
N ASN A 146 1.16 8.37 5.16
CA ASN A 146 -0.21 8.41 5.68
C ASN A 146 -0.61 9.78 6.24
N SER A 147 0.29 10.76 6.28
CA SER A 147 0.01 12.07 6.86
C SER A 147 -0.71 13.00 5.91
N ASN A 148 -1.60 13.86 6.42
CA ASN A 148 -2.28 14.89 5.63
C ASN A 148 -1.36 16.04 5.14
N ARG A 149 -0.04 15.86 5.20
CA ARG A 149 0.98 16.80 4.75
C ARG A 149 1.99 16.07 3.88
N SER A 150 2.85 16.83 3.20
CA SER A 150 4.01 16.23 2.55
C SER A 150 5.05 15.81 3.60
N LEU A 151 5.76 14.72 3.30
CA LEU A 151 6.89 14.22 4.07
C LEU A 151 8.11 14.21 3.14
N ASP A 152 9.16 14.95 3.51
CA ASP A 152 10.43 14.89 2.79
C ASP A 152 11.25 13.71 3.33
N VAL A 153 11.77 12.89 2.42
CA VAL A 153 12.63 11.74 2.72
C VAL A 153 14.05 12.14 2.35
N GLY A 154 14.98 11.99 3.29
CA GLY A 154 16.40 12.22 3.02
C GLY A 154 17.04 11.04 2.27
N THR A 155 18.36 11.06 2.12
CA THR A 155 19.08 9.95 1.50
C THR A 155 19.03 8.70 2.39
N MET A 156 18.47 7.61 1.89
CA MET A 156 18.38 6.31 2.58
C MET A 156 19.78 5.71 2.74
N GLY A 157 20.14 5.31 3.96
CA GLY A 157 21.50 4.85 4.28
C GLY A 157 22.56 5.95 4.12
N GLY A 158 22.18 7.23 4.20
CA GLY A 158 23.09 8.34 3.96
C GLY A 158 24.15 8.52 5.06
N LEU A 159 23.77 8.32 6.32
CA LEU A 159 24.69 8.39 7.47
C LEU A 159 25.15 7.02 7.94
N ASP A 160 24.31 6.00 7.74
CA ASP A 160 24.52 4.60 8.09
C ASP A 160 24.17 3.73 6.85
N PRO A 161 25.08 3.64 5.86
CA PRO A 161 24.84 2.85 4.66
C PRO A 161 24.89 1.36 4.97
N LEU A 162 24.03 0.57 4.30
CA LEU A 162 24.14 -0.89 4.34
C LEU A 162 25.51 -1.36 3.83
N GLU A 163 26.10 -2.29 4.56
CA GLU A 163 27.31 -2.99 4.19
C GLU A 163 27.00 -4.39 3.61
N SER A 164 27.89 -4.87 2.74
CA SER A 164 27.84 -6.24 2.22
C SER A 164 27.72 -7.24 3.38
N PRO A 165 26.83 -8.23 3.30
CA PRO A 165 26.14 -8.73 2.11
C PRO A 165 24.81 -8.05 1.76
N PHE A 166 24.41 -6.99 2.47
CA PHE A 166 23.19 -6.25 2.18
C PHE A 166 23.47 -5.08 1.23
N ALA A 167 22.50 -4.74 0.39
CA ALA A 167 22.60 -3.58 -0.49
C ALA A 167 21.22 -2.99 -0.80
N ILE A 168 21.13 -1.66 -0.89
CA ILE A 168 20.00 -0.99 -1.53
C ILE A 168 20.23 -1.01 -3.04
N THR A 169 19.40 -1.73 -3.79
CA THR A 169 19.61 -1.97 -5.24
C THR A 169 18.64 -1.20 -6.13
N ASP A 170 17.55 -0.69 -5.57
CA ASP A 170 16.57 0.15 -6.25
C ASP A 170 16.04 1.13 -5.21
N ASP A 171 16.04 2.42 -5.50
CA ASP A 171 15.65 3.44 -4.54
C ASP A 171 14.89 4.57 -5.25
N THR A 172 13.60 4.63 -4.94
CA THR A 172 12.71 5.71 -5.37
C THR A 172 12.31 6.63 -4.22
N CYS A 173 12.88 6.41 -3.03
CA CYS A 173 12.58 7.13 -1.79
C CYS A 173 13.58 8.25 -1.50
N SER A 174 14.88 8.02 -1.72
CA SER A 174 15.90 9.03 -1.41
C SER A 174 15.63 10.37 -2.07
N ASP A 175 15.75 11.43 -1.27
CA ASP A 175 15.63 12.82 -1.70
C ASP A 175 14.29 13.17 -2.39
N THR A 176 13.23 12.45 -2.02
CA THR A 176 11.88 12.67 -2.55
C THR A 176 10.96 13.36 -1.53
N THR A 177 9.94 14.04 -2.05
CA THR A 177 8.83 14.55 -1.25
C THR A 177 7.61 13.67 -1.50
N LEU A 178 7.22 12.91 -0.48
CA LEU A 178 5.98 12.14 -0.50
C LEU A 178 4.81 13.04 -0.20
N SER A 179 3.94 13.23 -1.17
CA SER A 179 2.64 13.88 -0.97
C SER A 179 1.73 13.06 -0.06
N PHE A 180 0.65 13.65 0.44
CA PHE A 180 -0.39 12.91 1.16
C PHE A 180 -0.81 11.68 0.37
N GLN A 181 -0.87 10.53 1.04
CA GLN A 181 -1.33 9.28 0.44
C GLN A 181 -0.51 8.87 -0.79
N SER A 182 0.81 9.07 -0.73
CA SER A 182 1.74 8.60 -1.77
C SER A 182 2.77 7.64 -1.19
N ASP A 183 3.37 6.85 -2.09
CA ASP A 183 4.31 5.80 -1.77
C ASP A 183 5.63 6.07 -2.50
N CYS A 184 6.74 5.69 -1.89
CA CYS A 184 7.96 5.33 -2.60
C CYS A 184 8.36 3.90 -2.22
N THR A 185 9.23 3.32 -3.02
CA THR A 185 9.76 1.97 -2.82
C THR A 185 11.28 1.96 -2.84
N MET A 186 11.85 1.07 -2.05
CA MET A 186 13.26 0.68 -2.15
C MET A 186 13.37 -0.84 -2.17
N LYS A 187 14.37 -1.38 -2.87
CA LYS A 187 14.71 -2.80 -2.81
C LYS A 187 15.96 -3.00 -2.00
N ILE A 188 15.88 -3.93 -1.06
CA ILE A 188 17.04 -4.43 -0.32
C ILE A 188 17.36 -5.81 -0.87
N GLU A 189 18.62 -5.98 -1.24
CA GLU A 189 19.22 -7.24 -1.66
C GLU A 189 20.08 -7.78 -0.51
N TYR A 190 20.09 -9.10 -0.38
CA TYR A 190 20.98 -9.86 0.49
C TYR A 190 21.66 -10.95 -0.36
N CYS A 191 22.98 -10.91 -0.45
CA CYS A 191 23.82 -11.83 -1.22
C CYS A 191 25.02 -12.32 -0.37
N PRO A 192 24.82 -13.27 0.55
CA PRO A 192 25.90 -13.77 1.40
C PRO A 192 27.00 -14.50 0.60
N ALA A 193 28.25 -14.11 0.84
CA ALA A 193 29.43 -14.75 0.23
C ALA A 193 29.92 -15.99 1.01
N ASP A 194 29.45 -16.17 2.24
CA ASP A 194 29.75 -17.30 3.11
C ASP A 194 28.47 -17.68 3.87
N ASP A 195 28.39 -18.92 4.35
CA ASP A 195 27.32 -19.32 5.26
C ASP A 195 27.47 -18.60 6.62
N GLY A 196 26.38 -18.00 7.11
CA GLY A 196 26.38 -17.34 8.41
C GLY A 196 25.13 -16.49 8.63
N SER A 197 24.98 -16.01 9.86
CA SER A 197 23.98 -15.00 10.20
C SER A 197 24.61 -13.62 10.09
N TYR A 198 23.96 -12.75 9.35
CA TYR A 198 24.34 -11.36 9.13
C TYR A 198 23.28 -10.45 9.72
N THR A 199 23.73 -9.35 10.31
CA THR A 199 22.87 -8.30 10.84
C THR A 199 23.54 -6.98 10.57
N ASP A 200 22.76 -6.03 10.06
CA ASP A 200 23.20 -4.69 9.79
C ASP A 200 22.06 -3.70 10.06
N THR A 201 22.37 -2.41 10.04
CA THR A 201 21.38 -1.35 10.11
C THR A 201 21.57 -0.32 9.01
N PHE A 202 20.51 0.42 8.70
CA PHE A 202 20.63 1.65 7.92
C PHE A 202 19.70 2.74 8.41
N ASP A 203 20.06 3.99 8.11
CA ASP A 203 19.26 5.15 8.48
C ASP A 203 18.21 5.50 7.40
N CYS A 204 17.02 5.84 7.88
CA CYS A 204 15.87 6.30 7.11
C CYS A 204 15.50 7.71 7.61
N PRO A 205 16.15 8.77 7.11
CA PRO A 205 15.88 10.15 7.51
C PRO A 205 14.57 10.68 6.89
N THR A 206 13.75 11.36 7.68
CA THR A 206 12.51 12.02 7.22
C THR A 206 12.31 13.39 7.85
N SER A 207 11.45 14.22 7.27
CA SER A 207 11.06 15.51 7.86
C SER A 207 9.98 15.40 8.94
N ASP A 208 9.61 14.19 9.39
CA ASP A 208 8.66 14.02 10.49
C ASP A 208 9.31 14.50 11.80
N PRO A 209 8.78 15.54 12.48
CA PRO A 209 9.38 16.06 13.70
C PRO A 209 9.36 15.06 14.87
N ASN A 210 8.50 14.05 14.82
CA ASN A 210 8.46 13.00 15.84
C ASN A 210 9.46 11.87 15.54
N PHE A 211 9.80 11.67 14.26
CA PHE A 211 10.66 10.59 13.77
C PHE A 211 11.63 11.12 12.68
N PRO A 212 12.54 12.04 13.04
CA PRO A 212 13.37 12.73 12.06
C PRO A 212 14.39 11.81 11.38
N THR A 213 14.83 10.76 12.07
CA THR A 213 15.65 9.70 11.48
C THR A 213 15.38 8.42 12.24
N GLN A 214 15.01 7.38 11.49
CA GLN A 214 14.78 6.05 12.02
C GLN A 214 15.92 5.13 11.61
N THR A 215 16.28 4.19 12.48
CA THR A 215 17.21 3.11 12.14
C THR A 215 16.41 1.85 11.86
N VAL A 216 16.70 1.21 10.72
CA VAL A 216 16.10 -0.04 10.28
C VAL A 216 17.14 -1.13 10.41
N GLU A 217 16.78 -2.24 11.05
CA GLU A 217 17.61 -3.43 11.15
C GLU A 217 17.34 -4.36 9.95
N VAL A 218 18.38 -4.99 9.44
CA VAL A 218 18.30 -6.00 8.39
C VAL A 218 19.06 -7.23 8.85
N THR A 219 18.42 -8.39 8.80
CA THR A 219 19.00 -9.67 9.22
C THR A 219 18.84 -10.70 8.11
N GLY A 220 19.79 -11.62 8.00
CA GLY A 220 19.77 -12.69 7.01
C GLY A 220 20.67 -13.84 7.40
N GLY A 221 20.35 -15.05 6.94
CA GLY A 221 21.14 -16.26 7.23
C GLY A 221 20.29 -17.46 7.61
N ASN A 222 20.97 -18.60 7.79
CA ASN A 222 20.38 -19.90 8.16
C ASN A 222 20.58 -20.23 9.64
#